data_AF-A0A2M9WBV3-F1
#
_entry.id   AF-A0A2M9WBV3-F1
#
_cell.length_a   1.000
_cell.length_b   1.000
_cell.length_c   1.000
_cell.angle_alpha   90.00
_cell.angle_beta   90.00
_cell.angle_gamma   90.00
#
_symmetry.space_group_name_H-M   'P 1'
#
loop_
_entity.id
_entity.type
_entity.pdbx_description
1 polymer ?
#
loop_
_entity_poly.entity_id
_entity_poly.type
_entity_poly.pdbx_seq_one_letter_code
_entity_poly.pdbx_strand_id
1 'polypeptide(L)'
;MTLKSLPAAPEGRPFARENRDLPSSAMDRWNGGIKAAKQSENSISVFDVIGADWYGDGVTASRIAAALRSIGGADVTVNINSPGGDMFEGLAIYNLLREYEGKVTVKVLGLAASAASIIAMAGDEVQIGRGAFLMIHNCWVYAMGNRHDLQQIASDMVPFDKAMNDIYGARTGLDTATIDAMMDAETYIGGSDAVDKGFADRLLSADEIADDDDSPAAALRKLDAMLAKTDAPRSERRKLLKALTGSKPGAAATPEGMPGATDEINPESIEQLNNALAAFGK
;
A
#
# COMPACT_ATOMS: atom_id res chain seq x y z
N MET A 1 -55.62 2.62 -11.83
CA MET A 1 -55.32 1.17 -11.90
C MET A 1 -55.64 0.56 -10.54
N THR A 2 -56.57 -0.38 -10.48
CA THR A 2 -57.06 -1.04 -9.26
C THR A 2 -56.05 -2.06 -8.72
N LEU A 3 -55.98 -2.24 -7.39
CA LEU A 3 -55.12 -3.17 -6.61
C LEU A 3 -55.11 -4.66 -7.03
N LYS A 4 -55.79 -5.04 -8.13
CA LYS A 4 -55.97 -6.42 -8.61
C LYS A 4 -55.02 -6.84 -9.75
N SER A 5 -54.05 -6.01 -10.12
CA SER A 5 -53.13 -6.29 -11.24
C SER A 5 -51.66 -6.07 -10.88
N LEU A 6 -51.21 -6.57 -9.73
CA LEU A 6 -49.78 -6.71 -9.46
C LEU A 6 -49.32 -8.11 -9.89
N PRO A 7 -48.19 -8.25 -10.60
CA PRO A 7 -47.64 -9.56 -10.92
C PRO A 7 -47.29 -10.29 -9.61
N ALA A 8 -47.68 -11.56 -9.51
CA ALA A 8 -47.35 -12.37 -8.35
C ALA A 8 -45.83 -12.52 -8.22
N ALA A 9 -45.30 -12.29 -7.00
CA ALA A 9 -43.90 -12.54 -6.71
C ALA A 9 -43.60 -14.04 -6.93
N PRO A 10 -42.47 -14.40 -7.57
CA PRO A 10 -42.14 -15.80 -7.83
C PRO A 10 -42.09 -16.56 -6.50
N GLU A 11 -42.83 -17.67 -6.39
CA GLU A 11 -42.76 -18.56 -5.23
C GLU A 11 -41.45 -19.35 -5.26
N GLY A 12 -40.42 -18.72 -4.72
CA GLY A 12 -39.12 -19.33 -4.47
C GLY A 12 -38.32 -18.40 -3.57
N ARG A 13 -37.71 -18.94 -2.50
CA ARG A 13 -36.81 -18.16 -1.63
C ARG A 13 -35.65 -17.66 -2.51
N PRO A 14 -35.49 -16.35 -2.77
CA PRO A 14 -34.42 -15.84 -3.63
C PRO A 14 -33.03 -16.25 -3.12
N PHE A 15 -32.93 -16.36 -1.79
CA PHE A 15 -31.70 -16.68 -1.06
C PHE A 15 -31.41 -18.18 -0.91
N ALA A 16 -32.23 -19.09 -1.46
CA ALA A 16 -31.94 -20.54 -1.37
C ALA A 16 -30.88 -21.01 -2.38
N ARG A 17 -30.50 -20.17 -3.35
CA ARG A 17 -29.43 -20.43 -4.33
C ARG A 17 -28.23 -19.50 -4.20
N GLU A 18 -28.26 -18.54 -3.28
CA GLU A 18 -27.10 -17.69 -3.02
C GLU A 18 -26.16 -18.42 -2.05
N ASN A 19 -25.10 -18.96 -2.64
CA ASN A 19 -23.98 -19.49 -1.89
C ASN A 19 -23.37 -18.32 -1.10
N ARG A 20 -23.37 -18.40 0.25
CA ARG A 20 -22.74 -17.39 1.13
C ARG A 20 -21.21 -17.42 1.07
N ASP A 21 -20.66 -18.29 0.22
CA ASP A 21 -19.24 -18.40 -0.02
C ASP A 21 -18.75 -17.24 -0.88
N LEU A 22 -17.57 -16.73 -0.54
CA LEU A 22 -16.86 -15.75 -1.37
C LEU A 22 -16.68 -16.32 -2.79
N PRO A 23 -16.97 -15.53 -3.84
CA PRO A 23 -16.77 -15.97 -5.22
C PRO A 23 -15.30 -16.37 -5.43
N SER A 24 -15.06 -17.40 -6.25
CA SER A 24 -13.71 -17.95 -6.46
C SER A 24 -12.71 -16.89 -6.91
N SER A 25 -13.14 -15.95 -7.76
CA SER A 25 -12.34 -14.80 -8.19
C SER A 25 -11.95 -13.85 -7.05
N ALA A 26 -12.76 -13.75 -5.99
CA ALA A 26 -12.42 -12.98 -4.79
C ALA A 26 -11.43 -13.74 -3.91
N MET A 27 -11.53 -15.07 -3.82
CA MET A 27 -10.55 -15.92 -3.12
C MET A 27 -9.20 -15.96 -3.85
N ASP A 28 -9.19 -15.96 -5.18
CA ASP A 28 -7.98 -15.92 -6.00
C ASP A 28 -7.24 -14.58 -5.87
N ARG A 29 -7.97 -13.50 -5.59
CA ARG A 29 -7.43 -12.16 -5.30
C ARG A 29 -7.09 -11.95 -3.83
N TRP A 30 -7.55 -12.83 -2.94
CA TRP A 30 -7.35 -12.72 -1.50
C TRP A 30 -6.01 -13.34 -1.09
N ASN A 31 -5.00 -12.50 -0.90
CA ASN A 31 -3.71 -12.93 -0.38
C ASN A 31 -3.64 -12.79 1.15
N GLY A 32 -4.04 -13.86 1.87
CA GLY A 32 -3.91 -13.93 3.33
C GLY A 32 -2.47 -14.03 3.86
N GLY A 33 -1.47 -14.05 2.97
CA GLY A 33 -0.05 -14.01 3.28
C GLY A 33 0.54 -12.60 3.42
N ILE A 34 -0.25 -11.55 3.12
CA ILE A 34 0.16 -10.16 3.36
C ILE A 34 0.30 -9.97 4.86
N LYS A 35 1.55 -9.92 5.32
CA LYS A 35 1.91 -9.59 6.70
C LYS A 35 2.65 -8.26 6.66
N ALA A 36 2.32 -7.38 7.59
CA ALA A 36 3.07 -6.14 7.76
C ALA A 36 4.55 -6.47 7.99
N ALA A 37 5.43 -5.78 7.26
CA ALA A 37 6.86 -5.80 7.55
C ALA A 37 7.07 -5.34 8.99
N LYS A 38 8.03 -5.98 9.68
CA LYS A 38 8.38 -5.74 11.10
C LYS A 38 8.41 -4.24 11.40
N GLN A 39 7.66 -3.81 12.43
CA GLN A 39 7.67 -2.41 12.89
C GLN A 39 9.09 -2.06 13.35
N SER A 40 9.65 -0.96 12.84
CA SER A 40 10.79 -0.33 13.50
C SER A 40 10.30 0.23 14.83
N GLU A 41 11.01 -0.05 15.92
CA GLU A 41 10.69 0.46 17.27
C GLU A 41 10.62 2.01 17.28
N ASN A 42 11.38 2.65 16.38
CA ASN A 42 11.43 4.10 16.23
C ASN A 42 10.44 4.56 15.14
N SER A 43 9.30 5.10 15.56
CA SER A 43 8.32 5.68 14.64
C SER A 43 7.77 7.00 15.14
N ILE A 44 7.51 7.91 14.20
CA ILE A 44 6.85 9.19 14.42
C ILE A 44 5.56 9.20 13.60
N SER A 45 4.47 9.69 14.19
CA SER A 45 3.16 9.75 13.54
C SER A 45 2.74 11.20 13.29
N VAL A 46 2.43 11.49 12.03
CA VAL A 46 1.92 12.78 11.52
C VAL A 46 0.49 12.54 11.04
N PHE A 47 -0.43 12.41 11.98
CA PHE A 47 -1.84 12.01 11.74
C PHE A 47 -2.84 13.13 12.00
N ASP A 48 -2.36 14.36 12.10
CA ASP A 48 -3.17 15.53 12.42
C ASP A 48 -2.76 16.71 11.54
N VAL A 49 -3.46 17.83 11.70
CA VAL A 49 -3.12 19.11 11.08
C VAL A 49 -1.69 19.51 11.46
N ILE A 50 -0.97 20.06 10.48
CA ILE A 50 0.36 20.64 10.70
C ILE A 50 0.20 21.99 11.41
N GLY A 51 0.93 22.16 12.51
CA GLY A 51 0.78 23.27 13.44
C GLY A 51 0.04 22.86 14.71
N ALA A 52 -0.46 23.87 15.43
CA ALA A 52 -1.22 23.69 16.66
C ALA A 52 -2.56 24.39 16.55
N ASP A 53 -3.61 23.72 17.01
CA ASP A 53 -4.92 24.33 17.21
C ASP A 53 -4.95 25.18 18.50
N TRP A 54 -6.13 25.73 18.81
CA TRP A 54 -6.30 26.58 20.00
C TRP A 54 -6.12 25.84 21.33
N TYR A 55 -6.19 24.51 21.32
CA TYR A 55 -6.00 23.65 22.49
C TYR A 55 -4.56 23.09 22.57
N GLY A 56 -3.72 23.39 21.57
CA GLY A 56 -2.36 22.90 21.46
C GLY A 56 -2.26 21.51 20.82
N ASP A 57 -3.35 20.99 20.28
CA ASP A 57 -3.39 19.73 19.54
C ASP A 57 -2.90 19.94 18.10
N GLY A 58 -2.26 18.91 17.54
CA GLY A 58 -1.68 18.96 16.20
C GLY A 58 -0.24 18.44 16.11
N VAL A 59 0.36 18.61 14.94
CA VAL A 59 1.75 18.21 14.68
C VAL A 59 2.63 19.44 14.50
N THR A 60 3.43 19.74 15.51
CA THR A 60 4.36 20.87 15.52
C THR A 60 5.81 20.45 15.37
N ALA A 61 6.65 21.35 14.89
CA ALA A 61 8.10 21.20 14.82
C ALA A 61 8.70 20.87 16.19
N SER A 62 8.20 21.48 17.27
CA SER A 62 8.65 21.19 18.64
C SER A 62 8.40 19.73 19.05
N ARG A 63 7.21 19.19 18.74
CA ARG A 63 6.85 17.80 19.01
C ARG A 63 7.74 16.84 18.22
N ILE A 64 7.95 17.10 16.94
CA ILE A 64 8.82 16.28 16.09
C ILE A 64 10.27 16.34 16.57
N ALA A 65 10.79 17.52 16.88
CA ALA A 65 12.14 17.69 17.42
C ALA A 65 12.33 16.94 18.74
N ALA A 66 11.33 16.94 19.63
CA ALA A 66 11.39 16.17 20.87
C ALA A 66 11.44 14.65 20.60
N ALA A 67 10.65 14.16 19.65
CA ALA A 67 10.69 12.75 19.25
C ALA A 67 12.06 12.37 18.65
N LEU A 68 12.59 13.18 17.73
CA LEU A 68 13.91 12.94 17.12
C LEU A 68 15.04 12.92 18.15
N ARG A 69 15.03 13.83 19.13
CA ARG A 69 15.98 13.82 20.25
C ARG A 69 15.86 12.56 21.10
N SER A 70 14.64 12.08 21.33
CA SER A 70 14.42 10.84 22.09
C SER A 70 14.91 9.60 21.33
N ILE A 71 14.85 9.60 20.00
CA ILE A 71 15.32 8.49 19.17
C ILE A 71 16.86 8.47 19.08
N GLY A 72 17.51 9.64 19.13
CA GLY A 72 18.96 9.73 19.37
C GLY A 72 19.84 9.28 18.21
N GLY A 73 19.49 9.64 16.97
CA GLY A 73 20.28 9.38 15.76
C GLY A 73 20.06 8.01 15.12
N ALA A 74 19.22 7.16 15.68
CA ALA A 74 18.82 5.90 15.05
C ALA A 74 17.82 6.13 13.90
N ASP A 75 17.79 5.22 12.93
CA ASP A 75 16.83 5.26 11.83
C ASP A 75 15.38 5.40 12.33
N VAL A 76 14.60 6.20 11.61
CA VAL A 76 13.23 6.58 12.00
C VAL A 76 12.26 6.39 10.85
N THR A 77 11.08 5.84 11.17
CA THR A 77 9.94 5.82 10.24
C THR A 77 8.95 6.94 10.58
N VAL A 78 8.67 7.83 9.63
CA VAL A 78 7.66 8.89 9.75
C VAL A 78 6.41 8.47 8.98
N ASN A 79 5.33 8.19 9.69
CA ASN A 79 4.05 7.81 9.09
C ASN A 79 3.16 9.04 8.91
N ILE A 80 2.71 9.31 7.70
CA ILE A 80 1.92 10.50 7.35
C ILE A 80 0.51 10.10 6.92
N ASN A 81 -0.47 10.75 7.56
CA ASN A 81 -1.88 10.79 7.14
C ASN A 81 -2.45 12.13 7.59
N SER A 82 -2.13 13.21 6.87
CA SER A 82 -2.42 14.59 7.28
C SER A 82 -2.95 15.43 6.10
N PRO A 83 -3.93 16.31 6.36
CA PRO A 83 -4.43 17.26 5.37
C PRO A 83 -3.47 18.46 5.14
N GLY A 84 -2.37 18.55 5.88
CA GLY A 84 -1.51 19.72 5.90
C GLY A 84 -1.92 20.70 7.00
N GLY A 85 -1.62 21.99 6.82
CA GLY A 85 -1.87 23.01 7.83
C GLY A 85 -0.92 24.20 7.66
N ASP A 86 -0.30 24.63 8.75
CA ASP A 86 0.64 25.73 8.76
C ASP A 86 1.90 25.41 7.92
N MET A 87 2.19 26.28 6.96
CA MET A 87 3.30 26.11 6.03
C MET A 87 4.66 26.20 6.72
N PHE A 88 4.84 27.11 7.67
CA PHE A 88 6.12 27.34 8.31
C PHE A 88 6.47 26.24 9.30
N GLU A 89 5.48 25.71 10.02
CA GLU A 89 5.60 24.49 10.82
C GLU A 89 5.95 23.31 9.91
N GLY A 90 5.32 23.18 8.75
CA GLY A 90 5.65 22.17 7.75
C GLY A 90 7.10 22.25 7.27
N LEU A 91 7.57 23.44 6.91
CA LEU A 91 8.95 23.67 6.49
C LEU A 91 9.95 23.43 7.63
N ALA A 92 9.61 23.82 8.86
CA ALA A 92 10.45 23.56 10.02
C ALA A 92 10.59 22.05 10.28
N ILE A 93 9.49 21.29 10.21
CA ILE A 93 9.51 19.84 10.32
C ILE A 93 10.33 19.22 9.19
N TYR A 94 10.13 19.66 7.94
CA TYR A 94 10.92 19.21 6.79
C TYR A 94 12.42 19.38 7.05
N ASN A 95 12.85 20.58 7.49
CA ASN A 95 14.26 20.86 7.75
C ASN A 95 14.81 20.04 8.92
N LEU A 96 14.05 19.87 10.01
CA LEU A 96 14.44 19.03 11.15
C LEU A 96 14.67 17.57 10.74
N LEU A 97 13.84 17.04 9.85
CA LEU A 97 14.00 15.69 9.32
C LEU A 97 15.21 15.60 8.38
N ARG A 98 15.44 16.61 7.54
CA ARG A 98 16.61 16.65 6.63
C ARG A 98 17.96 16.81 7.34
N GLU A 99 17.97 17.45 8.52
CA GLU A 99 19.16 17.59 9.36
C GLU A 99 19.43 16.35 10.23
N TYR A 100 18.46 15.44 10.35
CA TYR A 100 18.59 14.28 11.21
C TYR A 100 19.67 13.31 10.73
N GLU A 101 20.51 12.80 11.64
CA GLU A 101 21.65 11.95 11.31
C GLU A 101 21.24 10.53 10.86
N GLY A 102 20.15 10.01 11.43
CA GLY A 102 19.64 8.67 11.10
C GLY A 102 18.84 8.67 9.80
N LYS A 103 18.70 7.50 9.16
CA LYS A 103 17.90 7.39 7.94
C LYS A 103 16.43 7.70 8.24
N VAL A 104 15.84 8.64 7.50
CA VAL A 104 14.42 9.00 7.58
C VAL A 104 13.65 8.26 6.50
N THR A 105 12.81 7.30 6.90
CA THR A 105 11.86 6.64 6.00
C THR A 105 10.48 7.24 6.18
N VAL A 106 9.96 7.92 5.17
CA VAL A 106 8.59 8.45 5.17
C VAL A 106 7.63 7.40 4.60
N LYS A 107 6.48 7.21 5.23
CA LYS A 107 5.39 6.36 4.76
C LYS A 107 4.10 7.16 4.68
N VAL A 108 3.61 7.43 3.47
CA VAL A 108 2.31 8.04 3.24
C VAL A 108 1.25 6.95 3.24
N LEU A 109 0.45 6.91 4.31
CA LEU A 109 -0.51 5.83 4.56
C LEU A 109 -1.87 6.07 3.91
N GLY A 110 -2.30 7.33 3.86
CA GLY A 110 -3.61 7.73 3.32
C GLY A 110 -3.50 9.03 2.53
N LEU A 111 -3.20 10.13 3.21
CA LEU A 111 -3.04 11.44 2.58
C LEU A 111 -1.81 12.15 3.12
N ALA A 112 -1.01 12.76 2.24
CA ALA A 112 -0.12 13.85 2.63
C ALA A 112 -0.41 15.04 1.72
N ALA A 113 -1.19 15.98 2.24
CA ALA A 113 -1.66 17.14 1.49
C ALA A 113 -0.99 18.43 1.98
N SER A 114 -0.78 19.39 1.08
CA SER A 114 -0.31 20.74 1.43
C SER A 114 0.99 20.70 2.26
N ALA A 115 1.07 21.35 3.42
CA ALA A 115 2.27 21.31 4.27
C ALA A 115 2.76 19.88 4.62
N ALA A 116 1.86 18.87 4.64
CA ALA A 116 2.25 17.49 4.88
C ALA A 116 2.93 16.83 3.67
N SER A 117 2.61 17.22 2.42
CA SER A 117 3.36 16.74 1.25
C SER A 117 4.77 17.29 1.24
N ILE A 118 4.98 18.53 1.71
CA ILE A 118 6.33 19.09 1.92
C ILE A 118 7.11 18.25 2.93
N ILE A 119 6.53 17.94 4.11
CA ILE A 119 7.15 17.06 5.10
C ILE A 119 7.51 15.70 4.48
N ALA A 120 6.64 15.14 3.64
CA ALA A 120 6.90 13.86 3.00
C ALA A 120 8.17 13.87 2.13
N MET A 121 8.49 15.00 1.49
CA MET A 121 9.70 15.15 0.68
C MET A 121 11.00 15.15 1.51
N ALA A 122 10.92 15.22 2.84
CA ALA A 122 12.09 15.19 3.72
C ALA A 122 12.74 13.81 3.85
N GLY A 123 12.04 12.74 3.47
CA GLY A 123 12.52 11.37 3.62
C GLY A 123 13.70 11.06 2.71
N ASP A 124 14.69 10.33 3.25
CA ASP A 124 15.72 9.68 2.44
C ASP A 124 15.09 8.57 1.58
N GLU A 125 14.07 7.90 2.12
CA GLU A 125 13.20 6.98 1.41
C GLU A 125 11.72 7.37 1.65
N VAL A 126 10.94 7.52 0.58
CA VAL A 126 9.52 7.84 0.62
C VAL A 126 8.73 6.68 0.03
N GLN A 127 7.88 6.07 0.86
CA GLN A 127 6.98 5.00 0.47
C GLN A 127 5.54 5.52 0.52
N ILE A 128 4.71 5.11 -0.43
CA ILE A 128 3.30 5.53 -0.49
C ILE A 128 2.37 4.33 -0.68
N GLY A 129 1.24 4.32 0.03
CA GLY A 129 0.22 3.29 -0.16
C GLY A 129 -0.36 3.36 -1.57
N ARG A 130 -0.74 2.22 -2.14
CA ARG A 130 -1.32 2.16 -3.50
C ARG A 130 -2.59 3.01 -3.62
N GLY A 131 -3.40 3.04 -2.57
CA GLY A 131 -4.61 3.86 -2.48
C GLY A 131 -4.41 5.20 -1.77
N ALA A 132 -3.15 5.57 -1.48
CA ALA A 132 -2.83 6.83 -0.84
C ALA A 132 -2.55 7.93 -1.87
N PHE A 133 -2.61 9.18 -1.41
CA PHE A 133 -2.46 10.35 -2.26
C PHE A 133 -1.49 11.36 -1.65
N LEU A 134 -0.74 12.03 -2.52
CA LEU A 134 -0.20 13.35 -2.26
C LEU A 134 -1.18 14.38 -2.82
N MET A 135 -1.26 15.55 -2.20
CA MET A 135 -1.91 16.71 -2.80
C MET A 135 -0.99 17.92 -2.67
N ILE A 136 -0.65 18.52 -3.81
CA ILE A 136 0.18 19.72 -3.86
C ILE A 136 -0.63 20.89 -4.43
N HIS A 137 -0.46 22.06 -3.85
CA HIS A 137 -1.09 23.31 -4.28
C HIS A 137 -0.22 24.50 -3.87
N ASN A 138 -0.55 25.68 -4.39
CA ASN A 138 0.10 26.94 -3.99
C ASN A 138 -0.15 27.27 -2.52
N CYS A 139 0.59 28.23 -2.00
CA CYS A 139 0.35 28.78 -0.69
C CYS A 139 -1.07 29.36 -0.68
N TRP A 140 -1.77 29.19 0.44
CA TRP A 140 -3.07 29.82 0.64
C TRP A 140 -3.04 30.69 1.88
N VAL A 141 -3.91 31.67 1.97
CA VAL A 141 -4.13 32.46 3.19
C VAL A 141 -5.58 32.89 3.26
N TYR A 142 -6.07 33.12 4.49
CA TYR A 142 -7.28 33.90 4.70
C TYR A 142 -6.91 35.37 4.93
N ALA A 143 -7.34 36.26 4.05
CA ALA A 143 -7.00 37.68 4.09
C ALA A 143 -8.23 38.57 3.99
N MET A 144 -8.20 39.72 4.67
CA MET A 144 -9.24 40.75 4.60
C MET A 144 -8.59 42.12 4.62
N GLY A 145 -8.94 42.97 3.66
CA GLY A 145 -8.35 44.29 3.51
C GLY A 145 -8.84 45.00 2.24
N ASN A 146 -8.27 46.17 1.96
CA ASN A 146 -8.53 46.90 0.73
C ASN A 146 -7.69 46.34 -0.44
N ARG A 147 -7.89 46.88 -1.66
CA ARG A 147 -7.21 46.39 -2.88
C ARG A 147 -5.67 46.39 -2.78
N HIS A 148 -5.07 47.34 -2.05
CA HIS A 148 -3.62 47.41 -1.87
C HIS A 148 -3.13 46.33 -0.92
N ASP A 149 -3.86 46.07 0.17
CA ASP A 149 -3.53 45.02 1.13
C ASP A 149 -3.56 43.64 0.45
N LEU A 150 -4.62 43.36 -0.31
CA LEU A 150 -4.77 42.07 -1.02
C LEU A 150 -3.72 41.90 -2.13
N GLN A 151 -3.37 42.97 -2.85
CA GLN A 151 -2.31 42.92 -3.86
C GLN A 151 -0.92 42.69 -3.25
N GLN A 152 -0.66 43.26 -2.07
CA GLN A 152 0.57 43.03 -1.33
C GLN A 152 0.65 41.58 -0.86
N ILE A 153 -0.42 41.06 -0.26
CA ILE A 153 -0.49 39.65 0.21
C ILE A 153 -0.24 38.68 -0.95
N ALA A 154 -0.86 38.90 -2.11
CA ALA A 154 -0.61 38.06 -3.29
C ALA A 154 0.88 38.10 -3.72
N SER A 155 1.52 39.27 -3.66
CA SER A 155 2.95 39.42 -3.96
C SER A 155 3.83 38.71 -2.93
N ASP A 156 3.44 38.73 -1.66
CA ASP A 156 4.18 38.13 -0.55
C ASP A 156 4.14 36.60 -0.57
N MET A 157 3.14 36.00 -1.24
CA MET A 157 3.00 34.54 -1.37
C MET A 157 3.90 33.93 -2.46
N VAL A 158 4.27 34.72 -3.48
CA VAL A 158 5.16 34.28 -4.58
C VAL A 158 6.45 33.59 -4.10
N PRO A 159 7.23 34.16 -3.15
CA PRO A 159 8.43 33.48 -2.65
C PRO A 159 8.13 32.17 -1.90
N PHE A 160 6.94 32.03 -1.31
CA PHE A 160 6.52 30.80 -0.63
C PHE A 160 6.20 29.70 -1.65
N ASP A 161 5.49 30.03 -2.71
CA ASP A 161 5.23 29.11 -3.82
C ASP A 161 6.54 28.63 -4.44
N LYS A 162 7.47 29.56 -4.68
CA LYS A 162 8.80 29.22 -5.17
C LYS A 162 9.54 28.26 -4.23
N ALA A 163 9.50 28.48 -2.92
CA ALA A 163 10.17 27.60 -1.97
C ALA A 163 9.60 26.18 -1.99
N MET A 164 8.28 26.03 -2.13
CA MET A 164 7.64 24.72 -2.28
C MET A 164 8.00 24.06 -3.61
N ASN A 165 8.01 24.83 -4.71
CA ASN A 165 8.45 24.36 -6.01
C ASN A 165 9.88 23.82 -5.96
N ASP A 166 10.80 24.56 -5.35
CA ASP A 166 12.21 24.16 -5.22
C ASP A 166 12.34 22.83 -4.47
N ILE A 167 11.53 22.59 -3.42
CA ILE A 167 11.52 21.32 -2.67
C ILE A 167 11.00 20.16 -3.55
N TYR A 168 9.87 20.33 -4.22
CA TYR A 168 9.32 19.30 -5.09
C TYR A 168 10.25 19.01 -6.28
N GLY A 169 10.88 20.05 -6.85
CA GLY A 169 11.82 19.93 -7.95
C GLY A 169 13.07 19.17 -7.55
N ALA A 170 13.62 19.48 -6.37
CA ALA A 170 14.76 18.75 -5.82
C ALA A 170 14.46 17.26 -5.60
N ARG A 171 13.22 16.91 -5.21
CA ARG A 171 12.81 15.53 -4.98
C ARG A 171 12.53 14.78 -6.28
N THR A 172 11.75 15.38 -7.18
CA THR A 172 11.19 14.70 -8.36
C THR A 172 12.10 14.79 -9.59
N GLY A 173 12.96 15.80 -9.66
CA GLY A 173 13.72 16.14 -10.87
C GLY A 173 12.88 16.78 -11.98
N LEU A 174 11.59 17.06 -11.73
CA LEU A 174 10.75 17.80 -12.67
C LEU A 174 11.18 19.26 -12.75
N ASP A 175 10.97 19.88 -13.91
CA ASP A 175 11.26 21.29 -14.08
C ASP A 175 10.26 22.18 -13.33
N THR A 176 10.70 23.39 -13.00
CA THR A 176 9.92 24.38 -12.24
C THR A 176 8.55 24.65 -12.87
N ALA A 177 8.46 24.77 -14.20
CA ALA A 177 7.18 25.11 -14.84
C ALA A 177 6.17 23.96 -14.75
N THR A 178 6.63 22.71 -14.80
CA THR A 178 5.77 21.54 -14.58
C THR A 178 5.21 21.53 -13.16
N ILE A 179 6.05 21.81 -12.15
CA ILE A 179 5.60 21.83 -10.75
C ILE A 179 4.67 23.01 -10.48
N ASP A 180 4.97 24.19 -11.01
CA ASP A 180 4.09 25.37 -10.90
C ASP A 180 2.70 25.04 -11.47
N ALA A 181 2.63 24.43 -12.65
CA ALA A 181 1.36 24.03 -13.25
C ALA A 181 0.60 23.00 -12.40
N MET A 182 1.30 22.10 -11.72
CA MET A 182 0.67 21.14 -10.80
C MET A 182 0.16 21.81 -9.51
N MET A 183 0.91 22.77 -8.98
CA MET A 183 0.52 23.54 -7.78
C MET A 183 -0.66 24.49 -8.08
N ASP A 184 -0.65 25.15 -9.24
CA ASP A 184 -1.77 25.97 -9.73
C ASP A 184 -3.06 25.16 -9.88
N ALA A 185 -2.95 23.87 -10.23
CA ALA A 185 -4.09 23.00 -10.47
C ALA A 185 -4.62 22.27 -9.23
N GLU A 186 -4.03 22.49 -8.05
CA GLU A 186 -4.34 21.72 -6.82
C GLU A 186 -4.30 20.20 -7.07
N THR A 187 -3.15 19.70 -7.51
CA THR A 187 -3.03 18.34 -8.05
C THR A 187 -3.02 17.28 -6.95
N TYR A 188 -3.95 16.32 -7.06
CA TYR A 188 -3.89 15.04 -6.35
C TYR A 188 -3.10 14.01 -7.15
N ILE A 189 -2.11 13.39 -6.51
CA ILE A 189 -1.18 12.43 -7.11
C ILE A 189 -1.36 11.09 -6.40
N GLY A 190 -1.89 10.09 -7.09
CA GLY A 190 -2.09 8.75 -6.54
C GLY A 190 -0.78 8.00 -6.33
N GLY A 191 -0.77 6.97 -5.49
CA GLY A 191 0.46 6.26 -5.09
C GLY A 191 1.34 5.76 -6.25
N SER A 192 0.75 5.18 -7.30
CA SER A 192 1.52 4.76 -8.49
C SER A 192 2.09 5.95 -9.25
N ASP A 193 1.29 6.98 -9.50
CA ASP A 193 1.74 8.21 -10.19
C ASP A 193 2.81 8.94 -9.38
N ALA A 194 2.74 8.90 -8.05
CA ALA A 194 3.73 9.49 -7.17
C ALA A 194 5.09 8.81 -7.31
N VAL A 195 5.11 7.48 -7.49
CA VAL A 195 6.34 6.74 -7.80
C VAL A 195 6.84 7.10 -9.21
N ASP A 196 5.95 7.05 -10.21
CA ASP A 196 6.32 7.32 -11.61
C ASP A 196 6.85 8.74 -11.84
N LYS A 197 6.35 9.72 -11.07
CA LYS A 197 6.77 11.13 -11.13
C LYS A 197 7.89 11.48 -10.15
N GLY A 198 8.41 10.51 -9.38
CA GLY A 198 9.53 10.72 -8.45
C GLY A 198 9.19 11.41 -7.13
N PHE A 199 7.91 11.58 -6.79
CA PHE A 199 7.50 12.06 -5.47
C PHE A 199 7.70 10.99 -4.38
N ALA A 200 7.58 9.71 -4.75
CA ALA A 200 7.86 8.56 -3.89
C ALA A 200 8.87 7.63 -4.57
N ASP A 201 9.63 6.86 -3.79
CA ASP A 201 10.58 5.89 -4.33
C ASP A 201 9.88 4.58 -4.71
N ARG A 202 8.88 4.18 -3.93
CA ARG A 202 8.14 2.93 -4.14
C ARG A 202 6.81 2.90 -3.40
N LEU A 203 6.02 1.87 -3.68
CA LEU A 203 4.83 1.59 -2.91
C LEU A 203 5.19 0.99 -1.54
N LEU A 204 4.26 1.08 -0.58
CA LEU A 204 4.42 0.36 0.69
C LEU A 204 4.57 -1.15 0.44
N SER A 205 5.38 -1.82 1.25
CA SER A 205 5.70 -3.25 1.08
C SER A 205 4.50 -4.20 1.10
N ALA A 206 3.39 -3.81 1.74
CA ALA A 206 2.14 -4.59 1.71
C ALA A 206 1.38 -4.47 0.38
N ASP A 207 1.65 -3.40 -0.37
CA ASP A 207 1.08 -3.10 -1.68
C ASP A 207 2.03 -3.45 -2.83
N GLU A 208 3.31 -3.73 -2.54
CA GLU A 208 4.25 -4.35 -3.46
C GLU A 208 3.73 -5.75 -3.81
N ILE A 209 3.32 -5.94 -5.06
CA ILE A 209 2.93 -7.27 -5.56
C ILE A 209 4.22 -8.04 -5.81
N ALA A 210 4.65 -8.83 -4.83
CA ALA A 210 5.71 -9.82 -5.00
C ALA A 210 5.12 -11.11 -5.61
N ASP A 211 5.65 -11.55 -6.76
CA ASP A 211 5.25 -12.81 -7.43
C ASP A 211 6.19 -14.00 -7.09
N ASP A 212 7.05 -13.84 -6.08
CA ASP A 212 8.15 -14.77 -5.76
C ASP A 212 7.86 -15.70 -4.55
N ASP A 213 6.60 -16.07 -4.30
CA ASP A 213 6.31 -17.19 -3.37
C ASP A 213 6.37 -18.52 -4.15
N ASP A 214 7.55 -19.14 -4.19
CA ASP A 214 7.79 -20.49 -4.74
C ASP A 214 7.61 -21.60 -3.69
N SER A 215 6.98 -21.31 -2.55
CA SER A 215 6.74 -22.35 -1.54
C SER A 215 5.90 -23.51 -2.11
N PRO A 216 6.07 -24.75 -1.60
CA PRO A 216 5.24 -25.89 -2.01
C PRO A 216 3.74 -25.62 -1.87
N ALA A 217 3.35 -24.78 -0.89
CA ALA A 217 1.98 -24.35 -0.71
C ALA A 217 1.51 -23.39 -1.81
N ALA A 218 2.36 -22.48 -2.28
CA ALA A 218 2.05 -21.58 -3.39
C ALA A 218 2.02 -22.31 -4.74
N ALA A 219 2.93 -23.26 -4.97
CA ALA A 219 2.90 -24.14 -6.14
C ALA A 219 1.61 -24.97 -6.23
N LEU A 220 1.12 -25.50 -5.11
CA LEU A 220 -0.15 -26.23 -5.05
C LEU A 220 -1.37 -25.32 -5.31
N ARG A 221 -1.33 -24.06 -4.85
CA ARG A 221 -2.38 -23.07 -5.16
C ARG A 221 -2.38 -22.70 -6.64
N LYS A 222 -1.19 -22.49 -7.24
CA LYS A 222 -1.04 -22.28 -8.69
C LYS A 222 -1.59 -23.48 -9.47
N LEU A 223 -1.31 -24.71 -9.02
CA LEU A 223 -1.84 -25.94 -9.64
C LEU A 223 -3.38 -26.07 -9.51
N ASP A 224 -3.96 -25.78 -8.33
CA ASP A 224 -5.41 -25.79 -8.14
C ASP A 224 -6.11 -24.73 -9.02
N ALA A 225 -5.51 -23.54 -9.13
CA ALA A 225 -6.02 -22.47 -9.98
C ALA A 225 -5.96 -22.84 -11.47
N MET A 226 -4.93 -23.55 -11.92
CA MET A 226 -4.86 -24.09 -13.29
C MET A 226 -5.93 -25.16 -13.54
N LEU A 227 -6.13 -26.10 -12.61
CA LEU A 227 -7.17 -27.12 -12.70
C LEU A 227 -8.60 -26.55 -12.59
N ALA A 228 -8.77 -25.40 -11.93
CA ALA A 228 -10.06 -24.72 -11.85
C ALA A 228 -10.47 -24.09 -13.18
N LYS A 229 -9.51 -23.66 -14.01
CA LYS A 229 -9.75 -23.10 -15.35
C LYS A 229 -10.23 -24.14 -16.37
N THR A 230 -10.07 -25.44 -16.08
CA THR A 230 -10.55 -26.54 -16.92
C THR A 230 -11.95 -27.02 -16.52
N ASP A 231 -12.70 -26.23 -15.74
CA ASP A 231 -14.07 -26.50 -15.27
C ASP A 231 -14.24 -27.80 -14.45
N ALA A 232 -13.13 -28.35 -13.93
CA ALA A 232 -13.14 -29.55 -13.12
C ALA A 232 -13.80 -29.28 -11.75
N PRO A 233 -14.71 -30.14 -11.25
CA PRO A 233 -15.33 -29.97 -9.94
C PRO A 233 -14.31 -29.92 -8.80
N ARG A 234 -14.53 -29.05 -7.81
CA ARG A 234 -13.62 -28.84 -6.66
C ARG A 234 -13.26 -30.13 -5.91
N SER A 235 -14.19 -31.09 -5.83
CA SER A 235 -13.94 -32.41 -5.21
C SER A 235 -12.88 -33.21 -5.95
N GLU A 236 -12.88 -33.13 -7.28
CA GLU A 236 -11.94 -33.82 -8.17
C GLU A 236 -10.57 -33.17 -8.13
N ARG A 237 -10.50 -31.83 -8.20
CA ARG A 237 -9.24 -31.09 -8.08
C ARG A 237 -8.54 -31.35 -6.74
N ARG A 238 -9.29 -31.36 -5.64
CA ARG A 238 -8.76 -31.67 -4.30
C ARG A 238 -8.29 -33.11 -4.16
N LYS A 239 -8.96 -34.05 -4.83
CA LYS A 239 -8.53 -35.46 -4.88
C LYS A 239 -7.20 -35.58 -5.63
N LEU A 240 -7.05 -34.90 -6.77
CA LEU A 240 -5.83 -34.88 -7.57
C LEU A 240 -4.66 -34.22 -6.81
N LEU A 241 -4.89 -33.06 -6.20
CA LEU A 241 -3.88 -32.37 -5.39
C LEU A 241 -3.45 -33.20 -4.17
N LYS A 242 -4.39 -33.89 -3.51
CA LYS A 242 -4.10 -34.79 -2.38
C LYS A 242 -3.34 -36.05 -2.79
N ALA A 243 -3.55 -36.53 -4.02
CA ALA A 243 -2.77 -37.62 -4.58
C ALA A 243 -1.33 -37.18 -4.90
N LEU A 244 -1.14 -35.96 -5.41
CA LEU A 244 0.17 -35.36 -5.68
C LEU A 244 0.98 -35.07 -4.40
N THR A 245 0.33 -34.62 -3.33
CA THR A 245 1.02 -34.25 -2.07
C THR A 245 1.30 -35.42 -1.14
N GLY A 246 0.92 -36.65 -1.52
CA GLY A 246 1.30 -37.86 -0.81
C GLY A 246 0.98 -37.84 0.69
N SER A 247 -0.31 -37.89 1.07
CA SER A 247 -0.63 -38.31 2.45
C SER A 247 -0.29 -39.79 2.62
N LYS A 248 0.82 -40.13 3.28
CA LYS A 248 0.86 -41.35 4.11
C LYS A 248 -0.14 -41.13 5.26
N PRO A 249 -1.19 -41.95 5.41
CA PRO A 249 -1.99 -41.93 6.62
C PRO A 249 -1.10 -42.34 7.79
N GLY A 250 -1.15 -41.60 8.89
CA GLY A 250 -0.61 -42.06 10.15
C GLY A 250 -1.29 -43.37 10.55
N ALA A 251 -0.59 -44.47 10.39
CA ALA A 251 -0.87 -45.76 11.01
C ALA A 251 0.49 -46.37 11.37
N ALA A 252 1.01 -46.00 12.53
CA ALA A 252 2.04 -46.79 13.18
C ALA A 252 1.40 -48.10 13.61
N ALA A 253 1.78 -49.20 12.97
CA ALA A 253 1.52 -50.54 13.44
C ALA A 253 2.71 -51.46 13.15
N THR A 254 3.92 -51.04 13.51
CA THR A 254 5.06 -51.94 13.81
C THR A 254 6.12 -51.15 14.59
N PRO A 255 6.59 -51.65 15.75
CA PRO A 255 7.51 -50.91 16.63
C PRO A 255 9.00 -51.15 16.30
N GLU A 256 9.39 -51.22 15.03
CA GLU A 256 10.81 -51.36 14.65
C GLU A 256 11.03 -50.86 13.22
N GLY A 257 11.75 -49.75 13.06
CA GLY A 257 12.16 -49.20 11.76
C GLY A 257 12.25 -47.68 11.75
N MET A 258 13.47 -47.14 11.84
CA MET A 258 13.75 -45.71 11.62
C MET A 258 13.55 -45.37 10.12
N PRO A 259 12.77 -44.34 9.75
CA PRO A 259 12.70 -43.88 8.37
C PRO A 259 13.83 -42.88 8.09
N GLY A 260 14.83 -43.28 7.30
CA GLY A 260 15.74 -42.37 6.63
C GLY A 260 15.12 -41.86 5.33
N ALA A 261 15.29 -40.57 5.03
CA ALA A 261 15.02 -40.03 3.70
C ALA A 261 16.01 -40.65 2.72
N THR A 262 15.52 -41.35 1.69
CA THR A 262 16.36 -41.81 0.59
C THR A 262 16.28 -40.79 -0.54
N ASP A 263 17.44 -40.30 -0.99
CA ASP A 263 17.62 -39.35 -2.09
C ASP A 263 17.41 -39.98 -3.49
N GLU A 264 16.85 -41.19 -3.58
CA GLU A 264 16.63 -41.87 -4.86
C GLU A 264 15.23 -41.58 -5.41
N ILE A 265 15.20 -40.78 -6.47
CA ILE A 265 14.00 -40.50 -7.25
C ILE A 265 13.60 -41.78 -7.98
N ASN A 266 12.41 -42.31 -7.68
CA ASN A 266 11.88 -43.50 -8.34
C ASN A 266 11.64 -43.24 -9.84
N PRO A 267 12.32 -43.95 -10.76
CA PRO A 267 12.20 -43.74 -12.20
C PRO A 267 10.79 -44.02 -12.74
N GLU A 268 10.00 -44.90 -12.10
CA GLU A 268 8.60 -45.15 -12.50
C GLU A 268 7.71 -43.91 -12.29
N SER A 269 8.00 -43.11 -11.26
CA SER A 269 7.26 -41.87 -10.98
C SER A 269 7.53 -40.78 -12.02
N ILE A 270 8.76 -40.74 -12.56
CA ILE A 270 9.13 -39.84 -13.65
C ILE A 270 8.43 -40.26 -14.95
N GLU A 271 8.37 -41.55 -15.22
CA GLU A 271 7.72 -42.08 -16.43
C GLU A 271 6.20 -41.86 -16.41
N GLN A 272 5.56 -42.01 -15.25
CA GLN A 272 4.15 -41.64 -15.07
C GLN A 272 3.89 -40.14 -15.25
N LEU A 273 4.80 -39.29 -14.78
CA LEU A 273 4.70 -37.83 -14.97
C LEU A 273 4.84 -37.43 -16.44
N ASN A 274 5.79 -38.04 -17.16
CA ASN A 274 5.99 -37.79 -18.59
C ASN A 274 4.81 -38.27 -19.44
N ASN A 275 4.23 -39.42 -19.11
CA ASN A 275 3.02 -39.92 -19.78
C ASN A 275 1.80 -39.03 -19.51
N ALA A 276 1.67 -38.49 -18.29
CA ALA A 276 0.63 -37.52 -17.97
C ALA A 276 0.80 -36.22 -18.76
N LEU A 277 2.03 -35.70 -18.90
CA LEU A 277 2.34 -34.50 -19.68
C LEU A 277 2.11 -34.68 -21.18
N ALA A 278 2.44 -35.85 -21.74
CA ALA A 278 2.21 -36.17 -23.15
C ALA A 278 0.72 -36.24 -23.51
N ALA A 279 -0.16 -36.56 -22.55
CA ALA A 279 -1.61 -36.58 -22.74
C ALA A 279 -2.23 -35.17 -22.85
N PHE A 280 -1.52 -34.11 -22.46
CA PHE A 280 -1.96 -32.71 -22.62
C PHE A 280 -1.58 -32.09 -23.97
N GLY A 281 -0.88 -32.82 -24.84
CA GLY A 281 -0.39 -32.34 -26.14
C GLY A 281 -1.29 -32.60 -27.34
N LYS A 282 -2.60 -32.86 -27.15
CA LYS A 282 -3.59 -32.97 -28.24
C LYS A 282 -4.82 -32.12 -27.97
#